data_AF-A0A9D8X3Q6-F1
#
_entry.id   AF-A0A9D8X3Q6-F1
#
_cell.length_a   1.000
_cell.length_b   1.000
_cell.length_c   1.000
_cell.angle_alpha   90.00
_cell.angle_beta   90.00
_cell.angle_gamma   90.00
#
_symmetry.space_group_name_H-M   'P 1'
#
loop_
_entity.id
_entity.type
_entity.pdbx_description
1 polymer ?
#
loop_
_entity_poly.entity_id
_entity_poly.type
_entity_poly.pdbx_seq_one_letter_code
_entity_poly.pdbx_strand_id
1 'polypeptide(L)' 'PKLKLIIEIDGYQHFYEENKEYDNKRTEYLESLGFYVLRFENTEVNKDFENVKYIINNVCDSLENGVEIAPEYR' A
#
# COMPACT_ATOMS: atom_id res chain seq x y z
N PRO A 1 -12.15 -10.69 1.89
CA PRO A 1 -11.08 -11.07 0.92
C PRO A 1 -10.01 -11.89 1.65
N LYS A 2 -9.33 -12.84 0.97
CA LYS A 2 -8.42 -13.81 1.61
C LYS A 2 -7.22 -13.14 2.31
N LEU A 3 -6.54 -12.22 1.64
CA LEU A 3 -5.29 -11.61 2.14
C LEU A 3 -5.49 -10.34 2.96
N LYS A 4 -6.68 -9.75 2.94
CA LYS A 4 -6.94 -8.40 3.47
C LYS A 4 -5.90 -7.35 2.98
N LEU A 5 -5.42 -7.46 1.75
CA LEU A 5 -4.52 -6.50 1.11
C LEU A 5 -5.32 -5.44 0.35
N ILE A 6 -4.92 -4.18 0.49
CA ILE A 6 -5.40 -3.01 -0.26
C ILE A 6 -4.20 -2.41 -0.99
N ILE A 7 -4.36 -2.08 -2.27
CA ILE A 7 -3.34 -1.43 -3.09
C ILE A 7 -3.89 -0.09 -3.55
N GLU A 8 -3.16 0.98 -3.28
CA GLU A 8 -3.50 2.35 -3.64
C GLU A 8 -2.47 2.92 -4.60
N ILE A 9 -2.93 3.62 -5.63
CA ILE A 9 -2.06 4.32 -6.57
C ILE A 9 -2.35 5.80 -6.42
N ASP A 10 -1.36 6.53 -5.91
CA ASP A 10 -1.47 7.96 -5.67
C ASP A 10 -1.13 8.78 -6.90
N GLY A 11 -2.08 9.65 -7.23
CA GLY A 11 -1.88 10.71 -8.21
C GLY A 11 -1.35 12.00 -7.58
N TYR A 12 -0.89 12.90 -8.46
CA TYR A 12 -0.37 14.24 -8.14
C TYR A 12 -1.37 15.21 -7.46
N GLN A 13 -2.51 14.74 -6.95
CA GLN A 13 -3.51 15.58 -6.27
C GLN A 13 -3.31 15.70 -4.74
N HIS A 14 -2.19 15.19 -4.21
CA HIS A 14 -1.80 15.32 -2.79
C HIS A 14 -1.09 16.63 -2.42
N PHE A 15 -1.29 17.71 -3.17
CA PHE A 15 -0.65 19.01 -2.88
C PHE A 15 -1.41 19.89 -1.86
N TYR A 16 -2.53 19.42 -1.31
CA TYR A 16 -3.26 20.12 -0.24
C TYR A 16 -3.07 19.38 1.08
N GLU A 17 -2.56 20.07 2.11
CA GLU A 17 -2.32 19.53 3.46
C GLU A 17 -3.56 18.81 4.05
N GLU A 18 -4.75 19.25 3.67
CA GLU A 18 -6.04 18.67 4.09
C GLU A 18 -6.24 17.22 3.61
N ASN A 19 -5.65 16.82 2.48
CA ASN A 19 -5.75 15.44 1.98
C ASN A 19 -4.86 14.48 2.78
N LYS A 20 -3.75 14.97 3.33
CA LYS A 20 -2.77 14.15 4.04
C LYS A 20 -3.30 13.60 5.37
N GLU A 21 -4.04 14.43 6.12
CA GLU A 21 -4.70 13.96 7.34
C GLU A 21 -5.83 12.96 7.03
N TYR A 22 -6.57 13.19 5.94
CA TYR A 22 -7.65 12.31 5.54
C TYR A 22 -7.13 10.93 5.12
N ASP A 23 -6.04 10.89 4.35
CA ASP A 23 -5.41 9.63 3.93
C ASP A 23 -4.79 8.87 5.09
N ASN A 24 -4.17 9.57 6.05
CA ASN A 24 -3.66 8.94 7.27
C ASN A 24 -4.80 8.33 8.08
N LYS A 25 -5.88 9.08 8.34
CA LYS A 25 -7.06 8.57 9.07
C LYS A 25 -7.70 7.38 8.36
N ARG A 26 -7.75 7.42 7.02
CA ARG A 26 -8.27 6.32 6.21
C ARG A 26 -7.37 5.09 6.29
N THR A 27 -6.05 5.27 6.22
CA THR A 27 -5.07 4.18 6.35
C THR A 27 -5.17 3.55 7.74
N GLU A 28 -5.12 4.34 8.81
CA GLU A 28 -5.27 3.87 10.20
C GLU A 28 -6.58 3.11 10.41
N TYR A 29 -7.69 3.62 9.86
CA TYR A 29 -8.99 2.94 9.94
C TYR A 29 -8.95 1.58 9.24
N LEU A 30 -8.41 1.49 8.02
CA LEU A 30 -8.30 0.24 7.28
C LEU A 30 -7.37 -0.77 7.99
N GLU A 31 -6.25 -0.29 8.51
CA GLU A 31 -5.33 -1.12 9.31
C GLU A 31 -5.98 -1.63 10.60
N SER A 32 -6.82 -0.81 11.26
CA SER A 32 -7.57 -1.23 12.45
C SER A 32 -8.56 -2.37 12.17
N LEU A 33 -9.03 -2.51 10.93
CA LEU A 33 -9.87 -3.63 10.46
C LEU A 33 -9.04 -4.87 10.07
N GLY A 34 -7.73 -4.79 10.22
CA GLY A 34 -6.76 -5.83 9.89
C GLY A 34 -6.42 -5.91 8.40
N PHE A 35 -6.62 -4.81 7.65
CA PHE A 35 -6.08 -4.73 6.30
C PHE A 35 -4.62 -4.29 6.31
N TYR A 36 -3.86 -4.74 5.32
CA TYR A 36 -2.57 -4.18 4.99
C TYR A 36 -2.76 -3.24 3.79
N VAL A 37 -2.26 -2.02 3.88
CA VAL A 37 -2.38 -1.02 2.81
C VAL A 37 -1.00 -0.82 2.19
N LEU A 38 -0.91 -1.04 0.87
CA LEU A 38 0.28 -0.84 0.07
C LEU A 38 0.03 0.34 -0.88
N ARG A 39 0.90 1.34 -0.88
CA ARG A 39 0.74 2.57 -1.64
C ARG A 39 1.88 2.75 -2.63
N PHE A 40 1.54 3.13 -3.85
CA PHE A 40 2.51 3.44 -4.90
C PHE A 40 2.21 4.80 -5.51
N GLU A 41 3.25 5.56 -5.85
CA GLU A 41 3.09 6.72 -6.70
C GLU A 41 2.79 6.32 -8.15
N ASN A 42 2.06 7.17 -8.86
CA ASN A 42 1.94 7.07 -10.31
C ASN A 42 3.29 6.95 -11.03
N THR A 43 4.34 7.58 -10.50
CA THR A 43 5.67 7.52 -11.12
C THR A 43 6.30 6.14 -11.02
N GLU A 44 6.14 5.46 -9.88
CA GLU A 44 6.61 4.08 -9.66
C GLU A 44 5.89 3.12 -10.60
N VAL A 45 4.56 3.21 -10.68
CA VAL A 45 3.78 2.35 -11.57
C VAL A 45 4.16 2.57 -13.05
N ASN A 46 4.40 3.82 -13.46
CA ASN A 46 4.70 4.14 -14.86
C ASN A 46 6.16 3.89 -15.26
N LYS A 47 7.11 4.04 -14.33
CA LYS A 47 8.55 3.98 -14.64
C LYS A 47 9.22 2.69 -14.17
N ASP A 48 8.67 2.03 -13.17
CA ASP A 48 9.24 0.83 -12.56
C ASP A 48 8.16 -0.19 -12.18
N PHE A 49 7.33 -0.54 -13.17
CA PHE A 49 6.23 -1.47 -12.97
C PHE A 49 6.68 -2.88 -12.54
N GLU A 50 7.89 -3.30 -12.93
CA GLU A 50 8.44 -4.59 -12.50
C GLU A 50 8.71 -4.61 -11.00
N ASN A 51 9.27 -3.53 -10.44
CA ASN A 51 9.45 -3.41 -9.00
C ASN A 51 8.11 -3.39 -8.25
N VAL A 52 7.10 -2.66 -8.77
CA VAL A 52 5.75 -2.66 -8.19
C VAL A 52 5.17 -4.08 -8.09
N LYS A 53 5.26 -4.86 -9.18
CA LYS A 53 4.82 -6.27 -9.17
C LYS A 53 5.61 -7.13 -8.20
N TYR A 54 6.93 -6.94 -8.16
CA TYR A 54 7.80 -7.67 -7.23
C TYR A 54 7.36 -7.43 -5.78
N ILE A 55 7.14 -6.18 -5.40
CA ILE A 55 6.69 -5.82 -4.05
C ILE A 55 5.32 -6.45 -3.74
N ILE A 56 4.34 -6.31 -4.64
CA ILE A 56 3.00 -6.89 -4.46
C ILE A 56 3.07 -8.40 -4.24
N ASN A 57 3.88 -9.12 -5.02
CA ASN A 57 4.05 -10.56 -4.88
C ASN A 57 4.65 -10.94 -3.53
N ASN A 58 5.74 -10.27 -3.10
CA ASN A 58 6.35 -10.55 -1.80
C ASN A 58 5.37 -10.28 -0.64
N VAL A 59 4.60 -9.19 -0.70
CA VAL A 59 3.58 -8.89 0.31
C VAL A 59 2.49 -9.96 0.33
N CYS A 60 2.02 -10.40 -0.84
CA CYS A 60 1.05 -11.50 -0.92
C CYS A 60 1.59 -12.78 -0.31
N ASP A 61 2.83 -13.15 -0.64
CA ASP A 61 3.49 -14.36 -0.11
C ASP A 61 3.64 -14.27 1.42
N SER A 62 4.08 -13.13 1.95
CA SER A 62 4.19 -12.94 3.40
C SER A 62 2.84 -13.04 4.10
N LEU A 63 1.79 -12.42 3.55
CA LEU A 63 0.44 -12.49 4.09
C LEU A 63 -0.14 -13.91 4.05
N GLU A 64 0.14 -14.69 3.01
CA GLU A 64 -0.30 -16.09 2.90
C GLU A 64 0.40 -17.01 3.90
N ASN A 65 1.69 -16.77 4.15
CA ASN A 65 2.51 -17.61 5.00
C ASN A 65 2.56 -17.12 6.46
N GLY A 66 1.92 -15.99 6.79
CA GLY A 66 1.96 -15.38 8.12
C GLY A 66 3.35 -14.90 8.53
N VAL A 67 4.18 -14.51 7.54
CA VAL A 67 5.54 -13.99 7.74
C VAL A 67 5.48 -12.47 7.89
N GLU A 68 6.39 -11.92 8.69
CA GLU A 68 6.54 -10.49 8.82
C GLU A 68 6.83 -9.83 7.46
N ILE A 69 6.11 -8.76 7.15
CA ILE A 69 6.35 -7.98 5.95
C ILE A 69 7.45 -6.96 6.27
N ALA A 70 8.43 -6.86 5.37
CA ALA A 70 9.54 -5.95 5.54
C ALA A 70 9.05 -4.49 5.63
N PRO A 71 9.57 -3.68 6.57
CA PRO A 71 9.05 -2.35 6.87
C PRO A 71 9.17 -1.36 5.70
N GLU A 72 10.06 -1.60 4.75
CA GLU A 72 10.19 -0.82 3.51
C GLU A 72 8.98 -0.93 2.56
N TYR A 73 8.07 -1.86 2.81
CA TYR A 73 6.83 -2.02 2.03
C TYR A 73 5.60 -1.38 2.69
N ARG A 74 5.76 -0.70 3.84
CA ARG A 74 4.69 0.06 4.50
C ARG A 74 4.55 1.48 3.96
#